data_AF-A0A5J5AR17-F1
#
_entry.id   AF-A0A5J5AR17-F1
#
_cell.length_a   1.000
_cell.length_b   1.000
_cell.length_c   1.000
_cell.angle_alpha   90.00
_cell.angle_beta   90.00
_cell.angle_gamma   90.00
#
_symmetry.space_group_name_H-M   'P 1'
#
loop_
_entity.id
_entity.type
_entity.pdbx_description
1 polymer ?
#
loop_
_entity_poly.entity_id
_entity_poly.type
_entity_poly.pdbx_seq_one_letter_code
_entity_poly.pdbx_strand_id
1 'polypeptide(L)'
;MKMAHLMSSLIVLTLLFIFLYQSSATEVTYDVLNLGAKADGYTDSTKAFLRAWTAACDSTKPATIYVPPGRYLLGKAHFGGQCKNSGITIHIEGTLLAPSDYNLIGNAGNWLLFEGVNGVSIIGGILDGQGTGLWACKASGKSCPTGATVIKQKTSIS
;
A
#
# COMPACT_ATOMS: atom_id res chain seq x y z
N MET A 1 -4.56 -41.20 41.18
CA MET A 1 -4.63 -39.72 41.08
C MET A 1 -3.46 -39.09 40.32
N LYS A 2 -2.18 -39.41 40.63
CA LYS A 2 -1.00 -38.84 39.92
C LYS A 2 -0.99 -39.04 38.40
N MET A 3 -1.35 -40.23 37.91
CA MET A 3 -1.37 -40.53 36.46
C MET A 3 -2.41 -39.68 35.70
N ALA A 4 -3.58 -39.41 36.30
CA ALA A 4 -4.61 -38.56 35.67
C ALA A 4 -4.16 -37.09 35.54
N HIS A 5 -3.37 -36.59 36.50
CA HIS A 5 -2.78 -35.25 36.42
C HIS A 5 -1.69 -35.16 35.34
N LEU A 6 -0.85 -36.19 35.20
CA LEU A 6 0.15 -36.26 34.12
C LEU A 6 -0.50 -36.31 32.73
N MET A 7 -1.55 -37.10 32.55
CA MET A 7 -2.30 -37.17 31.30
C MET A 7 -3.03 -35.85 30.98
N SER A 8 -3.65 -35.22 31.98
CA SER A 8 -4.28 -33.91 31.83
C SER A 8 -3.27 -32.82 31.45
N SER A 9 -2.09 -32.81 32.09
CA SER A 9 -1.01 -31.86 31.77
C SER A 9 -0.48 -32.04 30.34
N LEU A 10 -0.36 -33.28 29.85
CA LEU A 10 0.08 -33.55 28.48
C LEU A 10 -0.96 -33.08 27.45
N ILE A 11 -2.25 -33.30 27.72
CA ILE A 11 -3.35 -32.84 26.87
C ILE A 11 -3.36 -31.30 26.77
N VAL A 12 -3.24 -30.59 27.90
CA VAL A 12 -3.19 -29.12 27.91
C VAL A 12 -1.98 -28.60 27.12
N LEU A 13 -0.81 -29.22 27.27
CA LEU A 13 0.39 -28.84 26.52
C LEU A 13 0.21 -29.05 25.01
N THR A 14 -0.40 -30.16 24.59
CA THR A 14 -0.68 -30.42 23.17
C THR A 14 -1.70 -29.43 22.60
N LEU A 15 -2.73 -29.05 23.35
CA LEU A 15 -3.71 -28.04 22.93
C LEU A 15 -3.08 -26.65 22.79
N LEU A 16 -2.18 -26.27 23.70
CA LEU A 16 -1.41 -25.03 23.59
C LEU A 16 -0.51 -25.02 22.35
N PHE A 17 0.17 -26.12 22.05
CA PHE A 17 0.96 -26.25 20.83
C PHE A 17 0.10 -26.16 19.56
N ILE A 18 -1.09 -26.78 19.55
CA ILE A 18 -2.03 -26.68 18.41
C ILE A 18 -2.54 -25.25 18.22
N PHE A 19 -2.88 -24.54 19.31
CA PHE A 19 -3.29 -23.13 19.25
C PHE A 19 -2.18 -22.22 18.71
N LEU A 20 -0.93 -22.47 19.08
CA LEU A 20 0.22 -21.73 18.55
C LEU A 20 0.47 -22.03 17.05
N TYR A 21 0.27 -23.28 16.62
CA TYR A 21 0.42 -23.70 15.23
C TYR A 21 -0.66 -23.12 14.28
N GLN A 22 -1.83 -22.74 14.77
CA GLN A 22 -2.94 -22.26 13.94
C GLN A 22 -2.87 -20.78 13.51
N SER A 23 -1.80 -20.06 13.83
CA SER A 23 -1.72 -18.62 13.58
C SER A 23 -1.11 -18.20 12.22
N SER A 24 -0.81 -19.13 11.31
CA SER A 24 -0.39 -18.76 9.95
C SER A 24 -1.60 -18.42 9.06
N ALA A 25 -2.07 -17.18 9.11
CA ALA A 25 -3.00 -16.69 8.11
C ALA A 25 -2.32 -16.74 6.73
N THR A 26 -2.89 -17.49 5.78
CA THR A 26 -2.40 -17.49 4.40
C THR A 26 -2.68 -16.12 3.79
N GLU A 27 -1.66 -15.29 3.66
CA GLU A 27 -1.72 -13.97 3.04
C GLU A 27 -1.60 -14.10 1.51
N VAL A 28 -2.39 -13.31 0.78
CA VAL A 28 -2.29 -13.24 -0.69
C VAL A 28 -1.34 -12.11 -1.07
N THR A 29 -0.37 -12.37 -1.94
CA THR A 29 0.56 -11.35 -2.41
C THR A 29 0.31 -11.01 -3.88
N TYR A 30 0.18 -9.71 -4.16
CA TYR A 30 0.06 -9.12 -5.48
C TYR A 30 1.32 -8.33 -5.80
N ASP A 31 2.23 -8.93 -6.56
CA ASP A 31 3.44 -8.27 -7.06
C ASP A 31 3.09 -7.31 -8.21
N VAL A 32 3.47 -6.04 -8.08
CA VAL A 32 3.18 -5.01 -9.08
C VAL A 32 3.86 -5.28 -10.44
N LEU A 33 5.01 -5.97 -10.48
CA LEU A 33 5.69 -6.35 -11.73
C LEU A 33 4.88 -7.39 -12.51
N ASN A 34 4.31 -8.38 -11.80
CA ASN A 34 3.41 -9.37 -12.40
C ASN A 34 2.13 -8.74 -12.95
N LEU A 35 1.78 -7.56 -12.43
CA LEU A 35 0.65 -6.76 -12.89
C LEU A 35 1.06 -5.67 -13.88
N GLY A 36 2.28 -5.71 -14.42
CA GLY A 36 2.73 -4.88 -15.52
C GLY A 36 3.39 -3.56 -15.13
N ALA A 37 3.77 -3.38 -13.86
CA ALA A 37 4.60 -2.24 -13.45
C ALA A 37 5.99 -2.34 -14.10
N LYS A 38 6.64 -1.20 -14.26
CA LYS A 38 8.01 -1.09 -14.76
C LYS A 38 8.84 -0.32 -13.74
N ALA A 39 9.94 -0.94 -13.31
CA ALA A 39 10.82 -0.42 -12.26
C ALA A 39 11.95 0.47 -12.81
N ASP A 40 11.66 1.21 -13.89
CA ASP A 40 12.65 1.93 -14.70
C ASP A 40 12.71 3.44 -14.40
N GLY A 41 11.80 3.96 -13.59
CA GLY A 41 11.71 5.36 -13.18
C GLY A 41 11.12 6.32 -14.21
N TYR A 42 10.70 5.84 -15.39
CA TYR A 42 10.15 6.69 -16.46
C TYR A 42 8.83 6.18 -17.05
N THR A 43 8.57 4.87 -17.02
CA THR A 43 7.33 4.31 -17.52
C THR A 43 6.24 4.44 -16.44
N ASP A 44 5.10 5.03 -16.81
CA ASP A 44 3.95 5.18 -15.92
C ASP A 44 3.42 3.79 -15.49
N SER A 45 3.60 3.49 -14.20
CA SER A 45 3.18 2.25 -13.55
C SER A 45 1.84 2.38 -12.81
N THR A 46 1.17 3.54 -12.87
CA THR A 46 -0.07 3.83 -12.12
C THR A 46 -1.12 2.75 -12.33
N LYS A 47 -1.34 2.32 -13.59
CA LYS A 47 -2.35 1.27 -13.90
C LYS A 47 -2.02 -0.07 -13.27
N ALA A 48 -0.75 -0.43 -13.13
CA ALA A 48 -0.35 -1.69 -12.48
C ALA A 48 -0.61 -1.64 -10.98
N PHE A 49 -0.31 -0.51 -10.33
CA PHE A 49 -0.63 -0.28 -8.93
C PHE A 49 -2.14 -0.28 -8.67
N LEU A 50 -2.94 0.31 -9.56
CA LEU A 50 -4.40 0.28 -9.45
C LEU A 50 -4.96 -1.15 -9.64
N ARG A 51 -4.39 -1.95 -10.54
CA ARG A 51 -4.76 -3.38 -10.66
C ARG A 51 -4.44 -4.16 -9.38
N ALA A 52 -3.26 -3.93 -8.80
CA ALA A 52 -2.85 -4.57 -7.56
C ALA A 52 -3.80 -4.20 -6.42
N TRP A 53 -4.16 -2.91 -6.34
CA TRP A 53 -5.14 -2.41 -5.41
C TRP A 53 -6.50 -3.06 -5.58
N THR A 54 -7.06 -3.10 -6.78
CA THR A 54 -8.36 -3.76 -7.04
C THR A 54 -8.33 -5.21 -6.59
N ALA A 55 -7.28 -5.96 -6.94
CA ALA A 55 -7.17 -7.36 -6.55
C ALA A 55 -7.07 -7.55 -5.02
N ALA A 56 -6.27 -6.72 -4.34
CA ALA A 56 -6.14 -6.75 -2.88
C ALA A 56 -7.44 -6.34 -2.16
N CYS A 57 -8.13 -5.33 -2.69
CA CYS A 57 -9.41 -4.81 -2.21
C CYS A 57 -10.54 -5.85 -2.35
N ASP A 58 -10.53 -6.65 -3.42
CA ASP A 58 -11.48 -7.73 -3.66
C ASP A 58 -11.16 -9.05 -2.93
N SER A 59 -9.96 -9.18 -2.34
CA SER A 59 -9.55 -10.36 -1.59
C SER A 59 -10.42 -10.58 -0.34
N THR A 60 -10.70 -11.85 -0.02
CA THR A 60 -11.36 -12.26 1.22
C THR A 60 -10.37 -12.60 2.34
N LYS A 61 -9.06 -12.54 2.06
CA LYS A 61 -7.96 -12.77 2.99
C LYS A 61 -7.08 -11.52 3.09
N PRO A 62 -6.33 -11.33 4.20
CA PRO A 62 -5.28 -10.31 4.26
C PRO A 62 -4.40 -10.37 3.01
N ALA A 63 -4.07 -9.20 2.47
CA ALA A 63 -3.38 -9.09 1.20
C ALA A 63 -2.21 -8.12 1.26
N THR A 64 -1.07 -8.52 0.72
CA THR A 64 0.08 -7.65 0.48
C THR A 64 0.13 -7.27 -0.99
N ILE A 65 0.21 -5.97 -1.27
CA ILE A 65 0.71 -5.42 -2.53
C ILE A 65 2.22 -5.28 -2.36
N TYR A 66 2.99 -6.11 -3.06
CA TYR A 66 4.44 -6.13 -2.98
C TYR A 66 5.04 -5.26 -4.10
N VAL A 67 5.93 -4.34 -3.71
CA VAL A 67 6.66 -3.45 -4.61
C VAL A 67 8.15 -3.76 -4.49
N PRO A 68 8.71 -4.56 -5.42
CA PRO A 68 10.12 -4.96 -5.39
C PRO A 68 11.08 -3.76 -5.53
N PRO A 69 12.38 -3.94 -5.25
CA PRO A 69 13.39 -2.91 -5.46
C PRO A 69 13.35 -2.32 -6.88
N GLY A 70 13.56 -1.01 -6.99
CA GLY A 70 13.56 -0.26 -8.24
C GLY A 70 12.81 1.07 -8.14
N ARG A 71 12.59 1.74 -9.28
CA ARG A 71 11.99 3.08 -9.35
C ARG A 71 10.69 3.02 -10.15
N TYR A 72 9.57 3.39 -9.55
CA TYR A 72 8.25 3.30 -10.19
C TYR A 72 7.64 4.69 -10.32
N LEU A 73 7.44 5.14 -11.56
CA LEU A 73 6.74 6.39 -11.81
C LEU A 73 5.23 6.19 -11.64
N LEU A 74 4.61 6.98 -10.77
CA LEU A 74 3.16 6.99 -10.56
C LEU A 74 2.65 8.41 -10.77
N GLY A 75 1.62 8.56 -11.61
CA GLY A 75 0.75 9.74 -11.63
C GLY A 75 -0.17 9.79 -10.41
N LYS A 76 -1.28 10.52 -10.51
CA LYS A 76 -2.31 10.50 -9.46
C LYS A 76 -2.89 9.09 -9.33
N ALA A 77 -2.77 8.49 -8.16
CA ALA A 77 -3.32 7.17 -7.84
C ALA A 77 -4.43 7.29 -6.79
N HIS A 78 -5.59 6.70 -7.10
CA HIS A 78 -6.72 6.62 -6.19
C HIS A 78 -6.96 5.17 -5.77
N PHE A 79 -6.61 4.88 -4.53
CA PHE A 79 -6.80 3.62 -3.83
C PHE A 79 -8.08 3.68 -3.01
N GLY A 80 -9.22 3.48 -3.67
CA GLY A 80 -10.54 3.47 -3.06
C GLY A 80 -11.40 2.34 -3.60
N GLY A 81 -12.68 2.33 -3.20
CA GLY A 81 -13.67 1.36 -3.65
C GLY A 81 -14.36 0.62 -2.50
N GLN A 82 -15.36 -0.20 -2.84
CA GLN A 82 -16.08 -1.05 -1.89
C GLN A 82 -15.24 -2.28 -1.56
N CYS A 83 -14.19 -2.10 -0.75
CA CYS A 83 -13.27 -3.19 -0.41
C CYS A 83 -13.92 -4.23 0.51
N LYS A 84 -13.73 -5.49 0.15
CA LYS A 84 -14.09 -6.66 0.96
C LYS A 84 -13.00 -6.96 1.99
N ASN A 85 -11.78 -6.51 1.71
CA ASN A 85 -10.62 -6.67 2.56
C ASN A 85 -10.40 -5.46 3.47
N SER A 86 -10.10 -5.71 4.74
CA SER A 86 -9.73 -4.68 5.74
C SER A 86 -8.33 -4.91 6.33
N GLY A 87 -7.50 -5.75 5.70
CA GLY A 87 -6.12 -6.01 6.08
C GLY A 87 -5.22 -5.96 4.85
N ILE A 88 -5.07 -4.77 4.27
CA ILE A 88 -4.23 -4.56 3.07
C ILE A 88 -2.91 -3.93 3.50
N THR A 89 -1.80 -4.59 3.15
CA THR A 89 -0.45 -4.06 3.33
C THR A 89 0.13 -3.67 1.98
N ILE A 90 0.66 -2.46 1.85
CA ILE A 90 1.51 -2.05 0.73
C ILE A 90 2.94 -2.14 1.23
N HIS A 91 3.63 -3.21 0.88
CA HIS A 91 5.02 -3.44 1.25
C HIS A 91 5.92 -2.90 0.14
N ILE A 92 6.69 -1.85 0.45
CA ILE A 92 7.54 -1.17 -0.52
C ILE A 92 9.01 -1.43 -0.19
N GLU A 93 9.73 -2.06 -1.12
CA GLU A 93 11.20 -2.17 -1.09
C GLU A 93 11.86 -1.22 -2.11
N GLY A 94 11.08 -0.65 -3.03
CA GLY A 94 11.53 0.31 -4.04
C GLY A 94 11.30 1.79 -3.68
N THR A 95 11.31 2.62 -4.72
CA THR A 95 10.96 4.05 -4.68
C THR A 95 9.77 4.31 -5.59
N LEU A 96 8.73 4.95 -5.07
CA LEU A 96 7.66 5.52 -5.86
C LEU A 96 8.03 6.96 -6.20
N LEU A 97 7.86 7.36 -7.46
CA LEU A 97 8.18 8.70 -7.94
C LEU A 97 6.89 9.38 -8.40
N ALA A 98 6.66 10.60 -7.91
CA ALA A 98 5.72 11.50 -8.55
C ALA A 98 6.29 11.99 -9.88
N PRO A 99 5.45 12.51 -10.80
CA PRO A 99 5.95 13.09 -12.04
C PRO A 99 6.83 14.32 -11.75
N SER A 100 7.98 14.41 -12.41
CA SER A 100 8.88 15.57 -12.30
C SER A 100 8.28 16.84 -12.90
N ASP A 101 7.43 16.69 -13.92
CA ASP A 101 6.54 17.78 -14.35
C ASP A 101 5.41 17.93 -13.33
N TYR A 102 5.58 18.90 -12.44
CA TYR A 102 4.62 19.20 -11.38
C TYR A 102 3.25 19.63 -11.89
N ASN A 103 3.08 19.98 -13.18
CA ASN A 103 1.77 20.31 -13.73
C ASN A 103 0.86 19.09 -13.86
N LEU A 104 1.42 17.88 -13.98
CA LEU A 104 0.67 16.65 -14.15
C LEU A 104 -0.19 16.29 -12.93
N ILE A 105 0.27 16.65 -11.73
CA ILE A 105 -0.45 16.41 -10.48
C ILE A 105 -0.64 17.67 -9.61
N GLY A 106 -0.13 18.82 -10.03
CA GLY A 106 -0.04 20.01 -9.19
C GLY A 106 -1.39 20.57 -8.73
N ASN A 107 -2.48 20.28 -9.44
CA ASN A 107 -3.84 20.66 -9.04
C ASN A 107 -4.71 19.45 -8.65
N ALA A 108 -4.10 18.26 -8.52
CA ALA A 108 -4.82 17.03 -8.19
C ALA A 108 -5.32 17.00 -6.73
N GLY A 109 -4.83 17.90 -5.88
CA GLY A 109 -4.99 17.90 -4.43
C GLY A 109 -4.03 16.95 -3.73
N ASN A 110 -3.87 15.74 -4.26
CA ASN A 110 -3.11 14.66 -3.65
C ASN A 110 -2.60 13.67 -4.71
N TRP A 111 -1.41 13.13 -4.47
CA TRP A 111 -0.73 12.18 -5.33
C TRP A 111 -1.27 10.77 -5.12
N LEU A 112 -1.20 10.27 -3.88
CA LEU A 112 -1.75 8.98 -3.46
C LEU A 112 -2.97 9.20 -2.56
N LEU A 113 -4.17 8.88 -3.04
CA LEU A 113 -5.43 8.96 -2.29
C LEU A 113 -5.82 7.59 -1.76
N PHE A 114 -6.08 7.49 -0.47
CA PHE A 114 -6.83 6.37 0.11
C PHE A 114 -8.19 6.89 0.57
N GLU A 115 -9.28 6.46 -0.06
CA GLU A 115 -10.63 6.98 0.23
C GLU A 115 -11.62 5.85 0.52
N GLY A 116 -12.34 5.97 1.63
CA GLY A 116 -13.42 5.04 1.99
C GLY A 116 -12.94 3.63 2.33
N VAL A 117 -11.68 3.46 2.75
CA VAL A 117 -11.03 2.17 2.97
C VAL A 117 -10.53 2.05 4.41
N ASN A 118 -10.57 0.84 4.95
CA ASN A 118 -10.18 0.54 6.34
C ASN A 118 -9.01 -0.43 6.37
N GLY A 119 -8.13 -0.29 7.37
CA GLY A 119 -7.04 -1.23 7.66
C GLY A 119 -6.01 -1.35 6.54
N VAL A 120 -5.58 -0.21 6.00
CA VAL A 120 -4.46 -0.12 5.06
C VAL A 120 -3.18 0.22 5.82
N SER A 121 -2.12 -0.57 5.61
CA SER A 121 -0.78 -0.30 6.11
C SER A 121 0.17 -0.04 4.94
N ILE A 122 1.06 0.94 5.06
CA ILE A 122 2.16 1.18 4.11
C ILE A 122 3.46 1.01 4.88
N ILE A 123 4.33 0.13 4.40
CA ILE A 123 5.55 -0.26 5.11
C ILE A 123 6.74 -0.17 4.16
N GLY A 124 7.82 0.46 4.64
CA GLY A 124 9.09 0.54 3.93
C GLY A 124 9.12 1.55 2.78
N GLY A 125 10.20 1.47 2.00
CA GLY A 125 10.36 2.17 0.73
C GLY A 125 10.54 3.69 0.84
N ILE A 126 10.55 4.32 -0.34
CA ILE A 126 10.69 5.77 -0.49
C ILE A 126 9.53 6.30 -1.33
N LEU A 127 8.91 7.39 -0.89
CA LEU A 127 7.95 8.17 -1.64
C LEU A 127 8.59 9.48 -2.07
N ASP A 128 9.09 9.53 -3.30
CA ASP A 128 9.75 10.69 -3.88
C ASP A 128 8.73 11.60 -4.57
N GLY A 129 8.36 12.68 -3.91
CA GLY A 129 7.35 13.63 -4.39
C GLY A 129 7.82 14.59 -5.49
N GLN A 130 9.11 14.60 -5.86
CA GLN A 130 9.65 15.39 -6.98
C GLN A 130 9.25 16.88 -6.99
N GLY A 131 9.12 17.50 -5.80
CA GLY A 131 8.53 18.84 -5.62
C GLY A 131 9.43 20.03 -6.00
N THR A 132 10.73 19.80 -6.27
CA THR A 132 11.74 20.85 -6.49
C THR A 132 11.32 21.87 -7.56
N GLY A 133 10.79 21.39 -8.69
CA GLY A 133 10.32 22.27 -9.78
C GLY A 133 9.17 23.18 -9.36
N LEU A 134 8.24 22.66 -8.56
CA LEU A 134 7.11 23.45 -8.04
C LEU A 134 7.58 24.54 -7.07
N TRP A 135 8.52 24.21 -6.18
CA TRP A 135 9.08 25.19 -5.25
C TRP A 135 9.82 26.31 -5.97
N ALA A 136 10.62 25.98 -6.98
CA ALA A 136 11.29 26.98 -7.83
C ALA A 136 10.27 27.89 -8.53
N CYS A 137 9.18 27.32 -9.06
CA CYS A 137 8.08 28.11 -9.64
C CYS A 137 7.52 29.09 -8.61
N LYS A 138 7.14 28.61 -7.42
CA LYS A 138 6.55 29.44 -6.36
C LYS A 138 7.51 30.54 -5.89
N ALA A 139 8.79 30.23 -5.74
CA ALA A 139 9.83 31.20 -5.36
C ALA A 139 10.02 32.31 -6.41
N SER A 140 9.73 32.02 -7.69
CA SER A 140 9.84 33.01 -8.78
C SER A 140 8.65 33.99 -8.87
N GLY A 141 7.64 33.86 -8.01
CA GLY A 141 6.44 34.72 -8.04
C GLY A 141 5.50 34.48 -9.23
N LYS A 142 5.71 33.39 -9.99
CA LYS A 142 4.84 33.00 -11.10
C LYS A 142 3.53 32.40 -10.60
N SER A 143 2.53 32.35 -11.49
CA SER A 143 1.35 31.51 -11.27
C SER A 143 1.74 30.04 -11.36
N CYS A 144 1.60 29.32 -10.26
CA CYS A 144 1.99 27.92 -10.12
C CYS A 144 0.82 27.11 -9.56
N PRO A 145 0.74 25.80 -9.87
CA PRO A 145 -0.24 24.91 -9.24
C PRO A 145 -0.15 24.93 -7.70
N THR A 146 -1.24 24.57 -7.02
CA THR A 146 -1.26 24.50 -5.54
C THR A 146 -0.22 23.53 -5.00
N GLY A 147 0.01 22.43 -5.70
CA GLY A 147 0.80 21.28 -5.28
C GLY A 147 -0.12 20.17 -4.75
N ALA A 148 0.26 18.93 -5.04
CA ALA A 148 -0.37 17.75 -4.44
C ALA A 148 0.34 17.38 -3.13
N THR A 149 -0.42 16.99 -2.11
CA THR A 149 0.15 16.29 -0.95
C THR A 149 0.53 14.86 -1.34
N VAL A 150 1.55 14.29 -0.67
CA VAL A 150 2.07 12.94 -1.00
C VAL A 150 1.02 11.86 -0.77
N ILE A 151 0.50 11.75 0.47
CA ILE A 151 -0.56 10.83 0.84
C ILE A 151 -1.73 11.62 1.42
N LYS A 152 -2.95 11.18 1.12
CA LYS A 152 -4.16 11.63 1.82
C LYS A 152 -5.05 10.43 2.12
N GLN A 153 -5.51 10.32 3.37
CA GLN A 153 -6.56 9.39 3.77
C GLN A 153 -7.86 10.16 3.99
N LYS A 154 -8.96 9.70 3.37
CA LYS A 154 -10.29 10.27 3.54
C LYS A 154 -11.26 9.19 4.01
N THR A 155 -11.65 9.29 5.27
CA THR A 155 -12.69 8.45 5.87
C THR A 155 -14.06 8.95 5.42
N SER A 156 -14.93 8.06 4.97
CA SER A 156 -16.34 8.39 4.76
C SER A 156 -16.98 8.59 6.13
N ILE A 157 -17.27 9.83 6.50
CA ILE A 157 -18.20 10.11 7.60
C ILE A 157 -19.59 9.90 7.00
N SER A 158 -20.22 8.77 7.31
CA SER A 158 -21.64 8.53 7.08
C SER A 158 -22.47 9.28 8.11
#